data_AF-A0A535AFQ7-F1
#
_entry.id   AF-A0A535AFQ7-F1
#
_cell.length_a   1.000
_cell.length_b   1.000
_cell.length_c   1.000
_cell.angle_alpha   90.00
_cell.angle_beta   90.00
_cell.angle_gamma   90.00
#
_symmetry.space_group_name_H-M   'P 1'
#
loop_
_entity.id
_entity.type
_entity.pdbx_description
1 polymer ?
#
loop_
_entity_poly.entity_id
_entity_poly.type
_entity_poly.pdbx_seq_one_letter_code
_entity_poly.pdbx_strand_id
1 'polypeptide(L)'
;MSLLIGVVGVASLLGSVAPPAPITSEAAVQPPVNDAAIPSGPSLTVAGQAGWLEVYVTASSGVVVLQVLSPGGSDSAGTVHLRRFVIHTRAGQSLALSPGSCGPGCFRTGYEWPTGTSLIDITVDATQWAGGPLQLAVPWPPVPSDPALSARMVATLRAQRSVLIDERVTSGPGATAENQAKVTGEELLQSFPYGAGDAYGLPTSGADREVVVYLPGSQIWMHLWIDAHDRLVRDVIVAPHQQLEHTFSYP
;
A
#
# COMPACT_ATOMS: atom_id res chain seq x y z
N MET A 1 -41.90 -15.90 -43.95
CA MET A 1 -42.60 -14.99 -43.01
C MET A 1 -43.56 -15.84 -42.18
N SER A 2 -43.61 -15.65 -40.85
CA SER A 2 -44.24 -16.46 -39.77
C SER A 2 -43.38 -17.65 -39.28
N LEU A 3 -42.73 -17.72 -38.11
CA LEU A 3 -42.92 -17.32 -36.69
C LEU A 3 -43.56 -18.43 -35.80
N LEU A 4 -42.77 -18.96 -34.86
CA LEU A 4 -43.07 -19.66 -33.58
C LEU A 4 -41.71 -19.70 -32.83
N ILE A 5 -41.37 -18.91 -31.80
CA ILE A 5 -41.89 -18.74 -30.42
C ILE A 5 -42.33 -20.09 -29.82
N GLY A 6 -41.77 -20.63 -28.73
CA GLY A 6 -40.73 -20.20 -27.78
C GLY A 6 -40.73 -21.22 -26.62
N VAL A 7 -39.66 -21.30 -25.81
CA VAL A 7 -39.74 -21.83 -24.43
C VAL A 7 -38.78 -21.05 -23.54
N VAL A 8 -39.35 -20.51 -22.46
CA VAL A 8 -38.73 -19.80 -21.36
C VAL A 8 -38.22 -20.81 -20.32
N GLY A 9 -37.06 -20.54 -19.73
CA GLY A 9 -36.58 -21.18 -18.51
C GLY A 9 -35.85 -20.18 -17.62
N VAL A 10 -36.51 -19.76 -16.54
CA VAL A 10 -36.09 -18.76 -15.56
C VAL A 10 -35.04 -19.33 -14.62
N ALA A 11 -33.97 -18.56 -14.33
CA ALA A 11 -33.16 -18.75 -13.12
C ALA A 11 -32.61 -17.39 -12.65
N SER A 12 -33.48 -16.59 -12.03
CA SER A 12 -33.09 -15.40 -11.27
C SER A 12 -32.74 -15.79 -9.83
N LEU A 13 -31.46 -16.02 -9.56
CA LEU A 13 -30.92 -15.94 -8.20
C LEU A 13 -30.50 -14.49 -7.95
N LEU A 14 -31.44 -13.70 -7.43
CA LEU A 14 -31.15 -12.42 -6.80
C LEU A 14 -30.39 -12.70 -5.49
N GLY A 15 -29.06 -12.66 -5.56
CA GLY A 15 -28.26 -12.53 -4.35
C GLY A 15 -28.54 -11.18 -3.73
N SER A 16 -29.22 -11.17 -2.58
CA SER A 16 -29.38 -9.99 -1.75
C SER A 16 -28.01 -9.58 -1.19
N VAL A 17 -27.24 -8.83 -1.97
CA VAL A 17 -26.11 -8.07 -1.46
C VAL A 17 -26.70 -6.95 -0.60
N ALA A 18 -26.30 -6.90 0.67
CA ALA A 18 -26.64 -5.78 1.54
C ALA A 18 -26.28 -4.46 0.81
N PRO A 19 -27.16 -3.44 0.84
CA PRO A 19 -26.86 -2.18 0.18
C PRO A 19 -25.54 -1.63 0.74
N PRO A 20 -24.63 -1.12 -0.11
CA PRO A 20 -23.43 -0.46 0.37
C PRO A 20 -23.85 0.61 1.38
N ALA A 21 -23.19 0.63 2.54
CA ALA A 21 -23.44 1.64 3.55
C ALA A 21 -23.42 3.03 2.89
N PRO A 22 -24.33 3.95 3.26
CA PRO A 22 -24.39 5.26 2.66
C PRO A 22 -23.03 5.94 2.82
N ILE A 23 -22.42 6.31 1.69
CA ILE A 23 -21.26 7.20 1.68
C ILE A 23 -21.79 8.55 2.14
N THR A 24 -21.54 8.89 3.39
CA THR A 24 -21.81 10.23 3.89
C THR A 24 -20.79 11.16 3.26
N SER A 25 -21.23 11.92 2.24
CA SER A 25 -20.58 13.17 1.85
C SER A 25 -20.86 14.20 2.93
N GLU A 26 -20.36 13.96 4.13
CA GLU A 26 -20.27 15.06 5.06
C GLU A 26 -19.05 15.88 4.62
N ALA A 27 -19.31 17.11 4.21
CA ALA A 27 -18.49 18.22 4.66
C ALA A 27 -18.54 18.25 6.20
N ALA A 28 -18.09 17.17 6.85
CA ALA A 28 -18.04 17.00 8.29
C ALA A 28 -16.92 17.91 8.70
N VAL A 29 -17.26 19.17 8.98
CA VAL A 29 -16.46 20.21 9.62
C VAL A 29 -14.99 19.84 9.50
N GLN A 30 -14.49 19.82 8.26
CA GLN A 30 -13.06 19.63 8.07
C GLN A 30 -12.48 20.84 8.79
N PRO A 31 -11.58 20.66 9.77
CA PRO A 31 -10.84 21.79 10.30
C PRO A 31 -10.39 22.59 9.08
N PRO A 32 -10.60 23.92 9.04
CA PRO A 32 -10.15 24.70 7.90
C PRO A 32 -8.74 24.24 7.58
N VAL A 33 -8.46 24.01 6.31
CA VAL A 33 -7.09 23.74 5.88
C VAL A 33 -6.36 25.06 6.08
N ASN A 34 -5.96 25.35 7.33
CA ASN A 34 -4.87 26.26 7.60
C ASN A 34 -3.74 25.71 6.72
N ASP A 35 -3.03 26.58 6.02
CA ASP A 35 -1.89 26.22 5.18
C ASP A 35 -1.02 25.13 5.83
N ALA A 36 -1.29 23.88 5.42
CA ALA A 36 -0.66 22.64 5.83
C ALA A 36 -0.60 22.38 7.36
N ALA A 37 -1.45 21.47 7.86
CA ALA A 37 -0.93 20.55 8.88
C ALA A 37 0.29 19.82 8.26
N ILE A 38 1.49 20.27 8.60
CA ILE A 38 2.72 19.60 8.22
C ILE A 38 2.76 18.31 9.05
N PRO A 39 3.01 17.14 8.44
CA PRO A 39 3.20 15.90 9.19
C PRO A 39 4.18 16.14 10.34
N SER A 40 3.72 15.89 11.56
CA SER A 40 4.52 16.08 12.76
C SER A 40 4.32 14.90 13.70
N GLY A 41 5.38 14.57 14.44
CA GLY A 41 5.39 13.39 15.30
C GLY A 41 5.49 12.07 14.51
N PRO A 42 5.11 10.95 15.14
CA PRO A 42 5.14 9.62 14.52
C PRO A 42 4.29 9.57 13.25
N SER A 43 4.82 8.93 12.22
CA SER A 43 4.14 8.75 10.95
C SER A 43 4.28 7.32 10.45
N LEU A 44 3.29 6.86 9.71
CA LEU A 44 3.29 5.56 9.03
C LEU A 44 3.10 5.79 7.54
N THR A 45 4.02 5.29 6.73
CA THR A 45 3.80 5.21 5.28
C THR A 45 3.38 3.80 4.90
N VAL A 46 2.32 3.70 4.12
CA VAL A 46 1.92 2.48 3.40
C VAL A 46 1.96 2.76 1.91
N ALA A 47 2.19 1.74 1.09
CA ALA A 47 2.28 1.93 -0.35
C ALA A 47 1.68 0.76 -1.13
N GLY A 48 1.41 1.01 -2.40
CA GLY A 48 0.97 0.02 -3.38
C GLY A 48 1.00 0.59 -4.79
N GLN A 49 0.57 -0.22 -5.76
CA GLN A 49 0.54 0.16 -7.17
C GLN A 49 -0.90 0.29 -7.69
N ALA A 50 -1.19 1.42 -8.34
CA ALA A 50 -2.44 1.70 -9.03
C ALA A 50 -2.18 1.79 -10.54
N GLY A 51 -2.27 0.65 -11.24
CA GLY A 51 -1.90 0.59 -12.66
C GLY A 51 -0.39 0.78 -12.86
N TRP A 52 0.03 1.84 -13.54
CA TRP A 52 1.45 2.22 -13.68
C TRP A 52 1.96 3.11 -12.55
N LEU A 53 1.10 3.53 -11.62
CA LEU A 53 1.41 4.57 -10.67
C LEU A 53 1.74 3.98 -9.30
N GLU A 54 2.89 4.33 -8.73
CA GLU A 54 3.19 4.03 -7.34
C GLU A 54 2.48 5.04 -6.45
N VAL A 55 1.84 4.54 -5.39
CA VAL A 55 1.04 5.34 -4.48
C VAL A 55 1.54 5.12 -3.06
N TYR A 56 2.00 6.19 -2.42
CA TYR A 56 2.45 6.23 -1.03
C TYR A 56 1.48 7.07 -0.22
N VAL A 57 0.97 6.52 0.88
CA VAL A 57 0.13 7.23 1.83
C VAL A 57 0.86 7.33 3.16
N THR A 58 1.19 8.55 3.56
CA THR A 58 1.74 8.84 4.88
C THR A 58 0.63 9.35 5.80
N ALA A 59 0.35 8.56 6.83
CA ALA A 59 -0.52 8.93 7.94
C ALA A 59 0.32 9.57 9.06
N SER A 60 -0.16 10.68 9.60
CA SER A 60 0.39 11.31 10.81
C SER A 60 -0.74 12.00 11.59
N SER A 61 -0.46 12.53 12.77
CA SER A 61 -1.48 13.16 13.60
C SER A 61 -2.18 14.31 12.85
N GLY A 62 -3.49 14.22 12.68
CA GLY A 62 -4.32 15.25 12.05
C GLY A 62 -4.16 15.42 10.53
N VAL A 63 -3.32 14.64 9.86
CA VAL A 63 -3.09 14.80 8.41
C VAL A 63 -2.77 13.47 7.71
N VAL A 64 -3.23 13.40 6.46
CA VAL A 64 -2.84 12.38 5.50
C VAL A 64 -2.21 13.03 4.28
N VAL A 65 -1.08 12.48 3.84
CA VAL A 65 -0.36 12.90 2.64
C VAL A 65 -0.32 11.71 1.68
N LEU A 66 -0.67 11.97 0.42
CA LEU A 66 -0.58 11.04 -0.70
C LEU A 66 0.52 11.53 -1.63
N GLN A 67 1.51 10.69 -1.90
CA GLN A 67 2.46 10.90 -2.98
C GLN A 67 2.20 9.85 -4.06
N VAL A 68 1.99 10.31 -5.29
CA VAL A 68 1.85 9.47 -6.47
C VAL A 68 3.06 9.70 -7.36
N LEU A 69 3.67 8.61 -7.80
CA LEU A 69 4.76 8.63 -8.75
C LEU A 69 4.29 7.98 -10.06
N SER A 70 4.82 8.49 -11.16
CA SER A 70 4.61 7.90 -12.48
C SER A 70 5.95 7.38 -13.00
N PRO A 71 5.96 6.47 -13.99
CA PRO A 71 7.21 5.99 -14.56
C PRO A 71 8.05 7.09 -15.22
N GLY A 72 7.44 8.21 -15.61
CA GLY A 72 8.15 9.39 -16.11
C GLY A 72 8.72 10.30 -15.01
N GLY A 73 8.58 9.94 -13.73
CA GLY A 73 8.87 10.80 -12.59
C GLY A 73 7.67 11.66 -12.18
N SER A 74 7.86 12.45 -11.12
CA SER A 74 6.80 13.31 -10.54
C SER A 74 6.74 14.71 -11.14
N ASP A 75 7.58 15.08 -12.11
CA ASP A 75 8.02 16.47 -12.33
C ASP A 75 6.99 17.47 -12.89
N SER A 76 5.69 17.15 -12.92
CA SER A 76 4.66 18.06 -13.43
C SER A 76 3.37 17.95 -12.64
N ALA A 77 2.98 19.03 -11.94
CA ALA A 77 1.78 19.08 -11.09
C ALA A 77 0.44 18.92 -11.81
N GLY A 78 0.43 18.86 -13.15
CA GLY A 78 -0.76 18.61 -13.96
C GLY A 78 -0.86 17.22 -14.55
N THR A 79 0.11 16.32 -14.30
CA THR A 79 0.11 14.99 -14.94
C THR A 79 -0.61 13.94 -14.12
N VAL A 80 -0.78 14.11 -12.82
CA VAL A 80 -1.47 13.15 -11.94
C VAL A 80 -2.81 13.71 -11.50
N HIS A 81 -3.83 12.87 -11.50
CA HIS A 81 -5.19 13.18 -11.09
C HIS A 81 -5.67 12.22 -10.01
N LEU A 82 -6.01 12.74 -8.84
CA LEU A 82 -6.71 12.00 -7.80
C LEU A 82 -8.22 12.04 -8.08
N ARG A 83 -8.79 10.88 -8.44
CA ARG A 83 -10.21 10.74 -8.79
C ARG A 83 -11.08 10.34 -7.61
N ARG A 84 -10.51 9.54 -6.70
CA ARG A 84 -11.21 9.04 -5.52
C ARG A 84 -10.24 8.91 -4.35
N PHE A 85 -10.67 9.35 -3.18
CA PHE A 85 -9.97 9.13 -1.92
C PHE A 85 -11.02 8.97 -0.81
N VAL A 86 -11.30 7.73 -0.41
CA VAL A 86 -12.29 7.41 0.61
C VAL A 86 -11.63 6.61 1.72
N ILE A 87 -11.79 7.05 2.96
CA ILE A 87 -11.30 6.33 4.13
C ILE A 87 -12.48 5.62 4.80
N HIS A 88 -12.33 4.31 4.98
CA HIS A 88 -13.24 3.43 5.68
C HIS A 88 -12.66 3.09 7.05
N THR A 89 -13.37 3.43 8.12
CA THR A 89 -12.95 3.08 9.48
C THR A 89 -13.42 1.67 9.83
N ARG A 90 -12.77 1.04 10.81
CA ARG A 90 -13.20 -0.27 11.37
C ARG A 90 -14.66 -0.27 11.85
N ALA A 91 -15.18 0.89 12.27
CA ALA A 91 -16.56 1.05 12.71
C ALA A 91 -17.58 1.04 11.54
N GLY A 92 -17.13 0.87 10.30
CA GLY A 92 -17.97 0.87 9.10
C GLY A 92 -18.32 2.26 8.56
N GLN A 93 -17.75 3.32 9.15
CA GLN A 93 -17.92 4.67 8.63
C GLN A 93 -17.04 4.89 7.41
N SER A 94 -17.57 5.59 6.41
CA SER A 94 -16.85 5.89 5.17
C SER A 94 -16.87 7.39 4.94
N LEU A 95 -15.71 7.99 4.78
CA LEU A 95 -15.56 9.42 4.54
C LEU A 95 -14.83 9.66 3.22
N ALA A 96 -15.53 10.28 2.27
CA ALA A 96 -14.91 10.77 1.05
C ALA A 96 -14.21 12.10 1.34
N LEU A 97 -12.93 12.18 1.00
CA LEU A 97 -12.14 13.39 1.19
C LEU A 97 -11.74 13.96 -0.17
N SER A 98 -11.51 15.26 -0.20
CA SER A 98 -10.99 15.98 -1.37
C SER A 98 -9.61 16.57 -1.04
N PRO A 99 -8.52 15.76 -1.08
CA PRO A 99 -7.17 16.27 -0.86
C PRO A 99 -6.78 17.37 -1.83
N GLY A 100 -6.24 18.47 -1.29
CA GLY A 100 -5.67 19.55 -2.08
C GLY A 100 -4.27 19.18 -2.57
N SER A 101 -3.86 19.73 -3.72
CA SER A 101 -2.48 19.53 -4.21
C SER A 101 -1.47 20.24 -3.30
N CYS A 102 -0.34 19.57 -3.02
CA CYS A 102 0.80 20.11 -2.28
C CYS A 102 2.09 20.16 -3.10
N GLY A 103 1.97 19.95 -4.41
CA GLY A 103 3.10 19.83 -5.33
C GLY A 103 2.86 18.71 -6.34
N PRO A 104 3.83 18.45 -7.23
CA PRO A 104 3.69 17.44 -8.26
C PRO A 104 3.46 16.02 -7.70
N GLY A 105 2.34 15.40 -8.09
CA GLY A 105 1.92 14.09 -7.57
C GLY A 105 1.58 14.07 -6.06
N CYS A 106 1.66 15.21 -5.37
CA CYS A 106 1.42 15.35 -3.94
C CYS A 106 0.01 15.84 -3.68
N PHE A 107 -0.72 15.13 -2.81
CA PHE A 107 -2.02 15.55 -2.31
C PHE A 107 -2.07 15.46 -0.78
N ARG A 108 -2.81 16.37 -0.14
CA ARG A 108 -2.89 16.43 1.33
C ARG A 108 -4.26 16.88 1.80
N THR A 109 -4.71 16.33 2.93
CA THR A 109 -5.91 16.80 3.64
C THR A 109 -5.81 16.55 5.13
N GLY A 110 -6.55 17.31 5.92
CA GLY A 110 -6.69 17.06 7.35
C GLY A 110 -7.54 15.81 7.60
N TYR A 111 -7.08 14.93 8.48
CA TYR A 111 -7.82 13.75 8.88
C TYR A 111 -7.39 13.29 10.28
N GLU A 112 -8.37 13.14 11.17
CA GLU A 112 -8.15 12.59 12.51
C GLU A 112 -8.30 11.07 12.46
N TRP A 113 -7.18 10.36 12.59
CA TRP A 113 -7.15 8.92 12.50
C TRP A 113 -7.74 8.26 13.76
N PRO A 114 -8.80 7.46 13.64
CA PRO A 114 -9.28 6.66 14.75
C PRO A 114 -8.28 5.54 15.09
N THR A 115 -8.26 5.10 16.34
CA THR A 115 -7.50 3.90 16.72
C THR A 115 -7.99 2.67 15.97
N GLY A 116 -7.06 1.85 15.49
CA GLY A 116 -7.31 0.65 14.69
C GLY A 116 -6.87 0.81 13.23
N THR A 117 -7.29 -0.12 12.39
CA THR A 117 -6.96 -0.10 10.96
C THR A 117 -8.08 0.55 10.17
N SER A 118 -7.72 1.56 9.38
CA SER A 118 -8.60 2.14 8.35
C SER A 118 -8.21 1.60 6.98
N LEU A 119 -9.18 1.39 6.09
CA LEU A 119 -8.95 1.06 4.69
C LEU A 119 -9.13 2.31 3.85
N ILE A 120 -8.24 2.54 2.89
CA ILE A 120 -8.30 3.71 1.99
C ILE A 120 -8.52 3.20 0.58
N ASP A 121 -9.66 3.57 0.01
CA ASP A 121 -9.94 3.39 -1.41
C ASP A 121 -9.41 4.60 -2.18
N ILE A 122 -8.43 4.36 -3.03
CA ILE A 122 -7.76 5.36 -3.84
C ILE A 122 -8.04 5.06 -5.31
N THR A 123 -8.32 6.08 -6.10
CA THR A 123 -8.27 5.97 -7.57
C THR A 123 -7.51 7.15 -8.09
N VAL A 124 -6.42 6.86 -8.80
CA VAL A 124 -5.54 7.83 -9.41
C VAL A 124 -5.35 7.48 -10.88
N ASP A 125 -5.08 8.49 -11.71
CA ASP A 125 -4.59 8.32 -13.07
C ASP A 125 -3.61 9.42 -13.41
N ALA A 126 -2.92 9.26 -14.54
CA ALA A 126 -2.04 10.28 -15.07
C ALA A 126 -2.19 10.42 -16.59
N THR A 127 -1.91 11.62 -17.11
CA THR A 127 -2.11 11.97 -18.53
C THR A 127 -1.48 10.97 -19.50
N GLN A 128 -0.30 10.44 -19.17
CA GLN A 128 0.47 9.52 -20.02
C GLN A 128 0.51 8.08 -19.48
N TRP A 129 -0.02 7.85 -18.29
CA TRP A 129 0.11 6.57 -17.60
C TRP A 129 -1.24 6.14 -17.05
N ALA A 130 -1.70 4.98 -17.51
CA ALA A 130 -2.94 4.41 -16.99
C ALA A 130 -2.78 4.13 -15.49
N GLY A 131 -3.59 4.80 -14.68
CA GLY A 131 -3.70 4.48 -13.26
C GLY A 131 -4.78 3.43 -13.00
N GLY A 132 -5.40 3.50 -11.83
CA GLY A 132 -6.45 2.58 -11.45
C GLY A 132 -6.87 2.70 -9.99
N PRO A 133 -7.77 1.82 -9.54
CA PRO A 133 -8.10 1.70 -8.14
C PRO A 133 -6.99 0.97 -7.36
N LEU A 134 -6.81 1.34 -6.10
CA LEU A 134 -5.96 0.68 -5.12
C LEU A 134 -6.63 0.79 -3.74
N GLN A 135 -6.53 -0.26 -2.94
CA GLN A 135 -6.93 -0.23 -1.54
C GLN A 135 -5.72 -0.43 -0.64
N LEU A 136 -5.55 0.44 0.37
CA LEU A 136 -4.45 0.36 1.33
C LEU A 136 -4.98 0.30 2.77
N ALA A 137 -4.35 -0.52 3.61
CA ALA A 137 -4.69 -0.61 5.03
C ALA A 137 -3.71 0.24 5.86
N VAL A 138 -4.23 1.14 6.68
CA VAL A 138 -3.45 2.02 7.56
C VAL A 138 -3.81 1.74 9.02
N PRO A 139 -2.96 1.03 9.77
CA PRO A 139 -3.10 0.93 11.22
C PRO A 139 -2.68 2.23 11.91
N TRP A 140 -3.44 2.61 12.94
CA TRP A 140 -3.19 3.82 13.73
C TRP A 140 -3.45 3.58 15.22
N PRO A 141 -2.64 4.15 16.15
CA PRO A 141 -1.40 4.91 15.89
C PRO A 141 -0.26 4.01 15.39
N PRO A 142 0.78 4.58 14.74
CA PRO A 142 1.98 3.84 14.41
C PRO A 142 2.63 3.28 15.67
N VAL A 143 3.01 2.01 15.63
CA VAL A 143 3.76 1.34 16.69
C VAL A 143 5.18 1.12 16.18
N PRO A 144 6.21 1.76 16.76
CA PRO A 144 7.60 1.47 16.40
C PRO A 144 7.89 -0.03 16.56
N SER A 145 8.55 -0.62 15.58
CA SER A 145 9.01 -2.01 15.68
C SER A 145 10.15 -2.14 16.69
N ASP A 146 10.27 -3.31 17.33
CA ASP A 146 11.45 -3.66 18.11
C ASP A 146 12.71 -3.61 17.20
N PRO A 147 13.68 -2.72 17.43
CA PRO A 147 14.89 -2.66 16.60
C PRO A 147 15.68 -3.97 16.62
N ALA A 148 15.59 -4.74 17.72
CA ALA A 148 16.24 -6.03 17.83
C ALA A 148 15.59 -7.08 16.92
N LEU A 149 14.31 -6.95 16.57
CA LEU A 149 13.65 -7.83 15.60
C LEU A 149 14.30 -7.71 14.21
N SER A 150 14.42 -6.49 13.68
CA SER A 150 15.05 -6.25 12.38
C SER A 150 16.52 -6.67 12.39
N ALA A 151 17.24 -6.41 13.49
CA ALA A 151 18.63 -6.83 13.63
C ALA A 151 18.78 -8.36 13.64
N ARG A 152 17.93 -9.09 14.37
CA ARG A 152 17.93 -10.57 14.38
C ARG A 152 17.54 -11.12 13.01
N MET A 153 16.52 -10.56 12.35
CA MET A 153 16.14 -10.95 10.99
C MET A 153 17.31 -10.81 10.02
N VAL A 154 17.98 -9.66 10.01
CA VAL A 154 19.14 -9.41 9.14
C VAL A 154 20.30 -10.37 9.47
N ALA A 155 20.56 -10.65 10.75
CA ALA A 155 21.60 -11.60 11.15
C ALA A 155 21.26 -13.04 10.73
N THR A 156 20.02 -13.48 10.94
CA THR A 156 19.51 -14.79 10.52
C THR A 156 19.59 -14.94 9.03
N LEU A 157 19.15 -13.94 8.25
CA LEU A 157 19.22 -13.94 6.80
C LEU A 157 20.69 -14.01 6.34
N ARG A 158 21.57 -13.16 6.89
CA ARG A 158 23.01 -13.19 6.57
C ARG A 158 23.64 -14.57 6.81
N ALA A 159 23.24 -15.30 7.85
CA ALA A 159 23.79 -16.63 8.12
C ALA A 159 23.40 -17.70 7.08
N GLN A 160 22.47 -17.43 6.17
CA GLN A 160 21.97 -18.40 5.21
C GLN A 160 22.91 -18.56 4.02
N ARG A 161 23.39 -19.80 3.81
CA ARG A 161 24.21 -20.15 2.64
C ARG A 161 23.39 -20.36 1.37
N SER A 162 22.08 -20.47 1.51
CA SER A 162 21.15 -20.68 0.41
C SER A 162 19.79 -20.16 0.82
N VAL A 163 19.20 -19.33 -0.02
CA VAL A 163 17.84 -18.83 0.07
C VAL A 163 17.25 -19.01 -1.32
N LEU A 164 16.12 -19.70 -1.40
CA LEU A 164 15.32 -19.74 -2.62
C LEU A 164 14.30 -18.61 -2.56
N ILE A 165 14.21 -17.88 -3.66
CA ILE A 165 13.33 -16.73 -3.82
C ILE A 165 12.39 -17.06 -4.97
N ASP A 166 11.09 -17.05 -4.68
CA ASP A 166 10.07 -16.94 -5.69
C ASP A 166 9.67 -15.47 -5.77
N GLU A 167 9.95 -14.84 -6.92
CA GLU A 167 9.72 -13.43 -7.18
C GLU A 167 8.55 -13.26 -8.13
N ARG A 168 7.66 -12.32 -7.81
CA ARG A 168 6.67 -11.77 -8.73
C ARG A 168 6.89 -10.27 -8.87
N VAL A 169 7.19 -9.83 -10.09
CA VAL A 169 7.38 -8.42 -10.44
C VAL A 169 6.15 -7.90 -11.16
N THR A 170 5.63 -6.76 -10.73
CA THR A 170 4.60 -5.98 -11.43
C THR A 170 5.17 -4.65 -11.85
N SER A 171 5.17 -4.36 -13.15
CA SER A 171 5.72 -3.10 -13.70
C SER A 171 4.66 -2.21 -14.35
N GLY A 172 3.38 -2.58 -14.27
CA GLY A 172 2.26 -1.83 -14.84
C GLY A 172 0.95 -2.61 -14.80
N PRO A 173 -0.15 -2.06 -15.35
CA PRO A 173 -1.47 -2.71 -15.39
C PRO A 173 -1.40 -4.06 -16.11
N GLY A 174 -1.52 -5.13 -15.33
CA GLY A 174 -1.54 -6.51 -15.83
C GLY A 174 -0.20 -7.05 -16.32
N ALA A 175 0.88 -6.26 -16.26
CA ALA A 175 2.22 -6.73 -16.62
C ALA A 175 2.87 -7.36 -15.39
N THR A 176 2.90 -8.70 -15.36
CA THR A 176 3.53 -9.48 -14.30
C THR A 176 4.58 -10.43 -14.88
N ALA A 177 5.71 -10.56 -14.20
CA ALA A 177 6.71 -11.58 -14.47
C ALA A 177 6.95 -12.39 -13.19
N GLU A 178 7.16 -13.69 -13.34
CA GLU A 178 7.54 -14.59 -12.26
C GLU A 178 8.97 -15.07 -12.50
N ASN A 179 9.75 -15.15 -11.44
CA ASN A 179 11.13 -15.57 -11.49
C ASN A 179 11.46 -16.42 -10.26
N GLN A 180 12.47 -17.28 -10.39
CA GLN A 180 13.02 -18.04 -9.28
C GLN A 180 14.52 -17.85 -9.24
N ALA A 181 15.04 -17.55 -8.05
CA ALA A 181 16.46 -17.40 -7.84
C ALA A 181 16.91 -18.19 -6.62
N LYS A 182 18.13 -18.70 -6.68
CA LYS A 182 18.84 -19.23 -5.53
C LYS A 182 20.04 -18.33 -5.26
N VAL A 183 20.06 -17.72 -4.09
CA VAL A 183 21.11 -16.78 -3.66
C VAL A 183 21.57 -17.11 -2.25
N THR A 184 22.65 -16.50 -1.81
CA THR A 184 23.06 -16.45 -0.40
C THR A 184 22.31 -15.33 0.34
N GLY A 185 22.31 -15.40 1.66
CA GLY A 185 21.80 -14.32 2.50
C GLY A 185 22.54 -13.00 2.30
N GLU A 186 23.86 -13.06 2.17
CA GLU A 186 24.68 -11.87 1.87
C GLU A 186 24.34 -11.24 0.53
N GLU A 187 24.18 -12.02 -0.54
CA GLU A 187 23.79 -11.48 -1.85
C GLU A 187 22.42 -10.78 -1.76
N LEU A 188 21.46 -11.39 -1.05
CA LEU A 188 20.14 -10.79 -0.89
C LEU A 188 20.19 -9.46 -0.12
N LEU A 189 20.99 -9.39 0.95
CA LEU A 189 21.19 -8.17 1.74
C LEU A 189 21.96 -7.07 0.99
N GLN A 190 22.65 -7.41 -0.09
CA GLN A 190 23.28 -6.41 -0.99
C GLN A 190 22.27 -5.86 -2.00
N SER A 191 21.27 -6.66 -2.40
CA SER A 191 20.23 -6.24 -3.34
C SER A 191 19.14 -5.39 -2.68
N PHE A 192 18.77 -5.70 -1.42
CA PHE A 192 17.64 -5.04 -0.75
C PHE A 192 17.99 -4.48 0.63
N PRO A 193 17.49 -3.28 0.97
CA PRO A 193 17.89 -2.57 2.18
C PRO A 193 17.11 -2.99 3.44
N TYR A 194 16.93 -4.29 3.70
CA TYR A 194 16.09 -4.81 4.80
C TYR A 194 16.49 -4.38 6.23
N GLY A 195 17.67 -3.79 6.41
CA GLY A 195 18.15 -3.25 7.68
C GLY A 195 18.15 -1.72 7.78
N ALA A 196 17.58 -1.02 6.80
CA ALA A 196 17.58 0.44 6.73
C ALA A 196 16.26 1.04 7.21
N GLY A 197 16.31 2.33 7.59
CA GLY A 197 15.12 3.14 7.88
C GLY A 197 14.45 2.83 9.22
N ASP A 198 13.43 3.63 9.52
CA ASP A 198 12.56 3.39 10.66
C ASP A 198 11.54 2.31 10.33
N ALA A 199 11.35 1.40 11.26
CA ALA A 199 10.48 0.24 11.13
C ALA A 199 9.27 0.37 12.05
N TYR A 200 8.09 0.08 11.53
CA TYR A 200 6.83 0.11 12.29
C TYR A 200 6.17 -1.26 12.25
N GLY A 201 5.76 -1.76 13.42
CA GLY A 201 5.01 -3.01 13.52
C GLY A 201 3.58 -2.85 13.02
N LEU A 202 3.09 -3.83 12.28
CA LEU A 202 1.68 -3.93 11.91
C LEU A 202 0.94 -4.87 12.87
N PRO A 203 -0.40 -4.75 12.98
CA PRO A 203 -1.21 -5.74 13.66
C PRO A 203 -0.98 -7.12 13.05
N THR A 204 -0.58 -8.09 13.87
CA THR A 204 -0.31 -9.46 13.42
C THR A 204 -1.52 -10.08 12.74
N SER A 205 -1.36 -10.51 11.48
CA SER A 205 -2.36 -11.24 10.71
C SER A 205 -1.99 -12.72 10.52
N GLY A 206 -1.58 -13.40 11.60
CA GLY A 206 -1.21 -14.81 11.55
C GLY A 206 -0.15 -15.20 12.57
N ALA A 207 0.75 -16.10 12.17
CA ALA A 207 1.87 -16.54 12.99
C ALA A 207 3.10 -15.63 12.86
N ASP A 208 3.19 -14.85 11.78
CA ASP A 208 4.36 -14.04 11.44
C ASP A 208 4.26 -12.65 12.05
N ARG A 209 5.42 -12.08 12.34
CA ARG A 209 5.55 -10.68 12.76
C ARG A 209 5.66 -9.82 11.51
N GLU A 210 4.79 -8.82 11.41
CA GLU A 210 4.70 -7.93 10.25
C GLU A 210 5.29 -6.57 10.56
N VAL A 211 6.17 -6.11 9.68
CA VAL A 211 6.88 -4.83 9.84
C VAL A 211 6.87 -4.08 8.51
N VAL A 212 6.62 -2.78 8.55
CA VAL A 212 6.81 -1.91 7.39
C VAL A 212 7.97 -0.96 7.59
N VAL A 213 8.68 -0.69 6.50
CA VAL A 213 9.83 0.20 6.45
C VAL A 213 9.63 1.14 5.28
N TYR A 214 9.91 2.43 5.48
CA TYR A 214 9.91 3.42 4.40
C TYR A 214 11.23 4.18 4.35
N LEU A 215 11.84 4.21 3.17
CA LEU A 215 13.08 4.92 2.88
C LEU A 215 12.76 6.15 2.02
N PRO A 216 12.48 7.31 2.64
CA PRO A 216 11.98 8.48 1.91
C PRO A 216 12.93 8.99 0.83
N GLY A 217 14.25 8.92 1.07
CA GLY A 217 15.26 9.37 0.11
C GLY A 217 15.34 8.53 -1.16
N SER A 218 14.87 7.28 -1.12
CA SER A 218 14.84 6.36 -2.27
C SER A 218 13.44 6.02 -2.73
N GLN A 219 12.41 6.51 -2.03
CA GLN A 219 11.00 6.16 -2.26
C GLN A 219 10.78 4.64 -2.28
N ILE A 220 11.42 3.93 -1.36
CA ILE A 220 11.25 2.47 -1.22
C ILE A 220 10.39 2.23 0.01
N TRP A 221 9.27 1.55 -0.18
CA TRP A 221 8.45 1.02 0.89
C TRP A 221 8.52 -0.50 0.88
N MET A 222 8.69 -1.10 2.06
CA MET A 222 8.78 -2.54 2.22
C MET A 222 7.81 -3.00 3.30
N HIS A 223 7.07 -4.07 3.03
CA HIS A 223 6.35 -4.84 4.03
C HIS A 223 7.02 -6.20 4.17
N LEU A 224 7.46 -6.53 5.38
CA LEU A 224 8.24 -7.71 5.72
C LEU A 224 7.43 -8.62 6.65
N TRP A 225 7.39 -9.92 6.34
CA TRP A 225 6.85 -10.96 7.21
C TRP A 225 7.99 -11.79 7.79
N ILE A 226 8.07 -11.84 9.12
CA ILE A 226 9.16 -12.46 9.87
C ILE A 226 8.60 -13.59 10.73
N ASP A 227 8.97 -14.83 10.41
CA ASP A 227 8.49 -16.02 11.13
C ASP A 227 9.05 -16.12 12.55
N ALA A 228 8.58 -17.06 13.36
CA ALA A 228 9.02 -17.24 14.75
C ALA A 228 10.52 -17.53 14.96
N HIS A 229 11.26 -17.88 13.90
CA HIS A 229 12.70 -18.15 13.91
C HIS A 229 13.53 -16.94 13.42
N ASP A 230 12.91 -15.76 13.37
CA ASP A 230 13.51 -14.53 12.85
C ASP A 230 13.93 -14.66 11.37
N ARG A 231 13.22 -15.47 10.56
CA ARG A 231 13.46 -15.57 9.11
C ARG A 231 12.51 -14.67 8.34
N LEU A 232 13.02 -13.94 7.34
CA LEU A 232 12.18 -13.25 6.37
C LEU A 232 11.51 -14.30 5.47
N VAL A 233 10.19 -14.45 5.53
CA VAL A 233 9.47 -15.49 4.76
C VAL A 233 8.71 -14.94 3.58
N ARG A 234 8.38 -13.65 3.63
CA ARG A 234 7.76 -12.91 2.54
C ARG A 234 8.15 -11.44 2.63
N ASP A 235 8.19 -10.78 1.48
CA ASP A 235 8.08 -9.34 1.43
C ASP A 235 7.21 -8.84 0.27
N VAL A 236 6.84 -7.57 0.37
CA VAL A 236 6.35 -6.76 -0.73
C VAL A 236 7.17 -5.47 -0.74
N ILE A 237 7.71 -5.10 -1.88
CA ILE A 237 8.51 -3.89 -2.07
C ILE A 237 7.83 -3.03 -3.13
N VAL A 238 7.46 -1.81 -2.77
CA VAL A 238 7.02 -0.79 -3.72
C VAL A 238 8.19 0.18 -3.87
N ALA A 239 8.72 0.26 -5.07
CA ALA A 239 9.84 1.11 -5.44
C ALA A 239 9.50 1.84 -6.75
N PRO A 240 10.25 2.89 -7.14
CA PRO A 240 10.02 3.54 -8.42
C PRO A 240 10.02 2.52 -9.57
N HIS A 241 9.00 2.60 -10.42
CA HIS A 241 8.74 1.80 -11.61
C HIS A 241 8.25 0.36 -11.41
N GLN A 242 8.17 -0.14 -10.17
CA GLN A 242 7.81 -1.55 -9.94
C GLN A 242 7.33 -1.87 -8.52
N GLN A 243 6.49 -2.89 -8.44
CA GLN A 243 6.22 -3.63 -7.22
C GLN A 243 6.85 -5.03 -7.32
N LEU A 244 7.60 -5.42 -6.30
CA LEU A 244 8.17 -6.75 -6.14
C LEU A 244 7.43 -7.46 -5.01
N GLU A 245 7.18 -8.74 -5.19
CA GLU A 245 6.70 -9.61 -4.13
C GLU A 245 7.58 -10.84 -4.09
N HIS A 246 8.18 -11.11 -2.93
CA HIS A 246 9.02 -12.28 -2.74
C HIS A 246 8.43 -13.22 -1.72
N THR A 247 8.55 -14.53 -1.96
CA THR A 247 8.50 -15.54 -0.90
C THR A 247 9.84 -16.24 -0.79
N PHE A 248 10.25 -16.53 0.44
CA PHE A 248 11.57 -17.08 0.74
C PHE A 248 11.47 -18.46 1.36
N SER A 249 12.31 -19.38 0.89
CA SER A 249 12.50 -20.68 1.55
C SER A 249 13.98 -20.98 1.81
N TYR A 250 14.21 -21.70 2.91
CA TYR A 250 15.52 -21.95 3.50
C TYR A 250 15.77 -23.46 3.53
N PRO A 251 16.54 -24.01 2.57
CA PRO A 251 16.84 -25.44 2.47
C PRO A 251 17.88 -25.94 3.48
#